data_AF-A0A372JWH6-F1
#
_entry.id   AF-A0A372JWH6-F1
#
_cell.length_a   1.000
_cell.length_b   1.000
_cell.length_c   1.000
_cell.angle_alpha   90.00
_cell.angle_beta   90.00
_cell.angle_gamma   90.00
#
_symmetry.space_group_name_H-M   'P 1'
#
loop_
_entity.id
_entity.type
_entity.pdbx_description
1 polymer ?
#
loop_
_entity_poly.entity_id
_entity_poly.type
_entity_poly.pdbx_seq_one_letter_code
_entity_poly.pdbx_strand_id
1 'polypeptide(L)'
;MFNRIRMTVVAINAEGSPDLYLTFVHATDLQYGHGLHYDMAIARAEDEGYRAPMIAFDHNDAAAGALRHALAFMRGETDEV
;
A
#
# COMPACT_ATOMS: atom_id res chain seq x y z
N MET A 1 20.35 -11.35 1.45
CA MET A 1 20.00 -10.77 0.13
C MET A 1 18.88 -9.77 0.35
N PHE A 2 18.79 -8.71 -0.47
CA PHE A 2 17.67 -7.76 -0.39
C PHE A 2 16.63 -8.13 -1.43
N ASN A 3 15.37 -8.21 -1.00
CA ASN A 3 14.21 -8.40 -1.85
C ASN A 3 13.62 -7.04 -2.21
N ARG A 4 13.23 -6.88 -3.47
CA ARG A 4 12.48 -5.71 -3.94
C ARG A 4 10.99 -5.99 -3.82
N ILE A 5 10.33 -5.31 -2.89
CA ILE A 5 8.92 -5.53 -2.54
C ILE A 5 8.09 -4.38 -3.10
N ARG A 6 6.95 -4.70 -3.72
CA ARG A 6 5.96 -3.72 -4.19
C ARG A 6 5.01 -3.39 -3.03
N MET A 7 4.89 -2.11 -2.75
CA MET A 7 4.08 -1.60 -1.64
C MET A 7 3.03 -0.63 -2.16
N THR A 8 1.87 -0.67 -1.53
CA THR A 8 0.81 0.32 -1.68
C THR A 8 0.53 0.95 -0.32
N VAL A 9 0.31 2.26 -0.26
CA VAL A 9 -0.09 2.97 0.95
C VAL A 9 -1.39 3.71 0.70
N VAL A 10 -2.43 3.40 1.49
CA VAL A 10 -3.67 4.18 1.52
C VAL A 10 -3.40 5.46 2.31
N ALA A 11 -3.59 6.60 1.67
CA ALA A 11 -3.28 7.89 2.26
C ALA A 11 -4.14 9.02 1.69
N ILE A 12 -3.99 10.20 2.26
CA ILE A 12 -4.47 11.46 1.69
C ILE A 12 -3.29 12.14 1.01
N ASN A 13 -3.43 12.49 -0.27
CA ASN A 13 -2.37 13.18 -1.01
C ASN A 13 -2.28 14.67 -0.64
N ALA A 14 -1.31 15.38 -1.20
CA ALA A 14 -1.05 16.79 -0.89
C ALA A 14 -2.24 17.73 -1.22
N GLU A 15 -3.16 17.30 -2.08
CA GLU A 15 -4.37 18.05 -2.44
C GLU A 15 -5.55 17.80 -1.49
N GLY A 16 -5.39 16.90 -0.51
CA GLY A 16 -6.46 16.52 0.41
C GLY A 16 -7.38 15.41 -0.12
N SER A 17 -7.02 14.76 -1.23
CA SER A 17 -7.83 13.70 -1.85
C SER A 17 -7.38 12.30 -1.40
N PRO A 18 -8.30 11.33 -1.24
CA PRO A 18 -7.96 9.93 -1.04
C PRO A 18 -7.15 9.38 -2.21
N ASP A 19 -6.08 8.65 -1.91
CA ASP A 19 -5.13 8.18 -2.91
C ASP A 19 -4.42 6.89 -2.47
N LEU A 20 -3.81 6.22 -3.45
CA LEU A 20 -2.97 5.03 -3.28
C LEU A 20 -1.55 5.34 -3.73
N TYR A 21 -0.67 5.60 -2.77
CA TYR A 21 0.75 5.80 -3.08
C TYR A 21 1.42 4.45 -3.38
N LEU A 22 2.03 4.33 -4.56
CA LEU A 22 2.69 3.11 -5.02
C LEU A 22 4.21 3.26 -4.95
N THR A 23 4.90 2.33 -4.29
CA THR A 23 6.36 2.39 -4.16
C THR A 23 7.02 1.01 -4.12
N PHE A 24 8.35 0.99 -4.15
CA PHE A 24 9.15 -0.22 -3.94
C PHE A 24 10.05 -0.05 -2.73
N VAL A 25 10.10 -1.02 -1.83
CA VAL A 25 11.07 -1.04 -0.73
C VAL A 25 12.06 -2.19 -0.90
N HIS A 26 13.26 -2.03 -0.36
CA HIS A 26 14.29 -3.07 -0.36
C HIS A 26 14.49 -3.56 1.07
N ALA A 27 14.14 -4.81 1.33
CA ALA A 27 14.24 -5.41 2.66
C ALA A 27 14.88 -6.80 2.56
N THR A 28 15.68 -7.17 3.56
CA THR A 28 16.11 -8.56 3.76
C THR A 28 14.95 -9.42 4.23
N ASP A 29 15.08 -10.75 4.15
CA ASP A 29 14.06 -11.69 4.64
C ASP A 29 13.74 -11.47 6.12
N LEU A 30 14.76 -11.16 6.95
CA LEU A 30 14.57 -10.85 8.36
C LEU A 30 13.78 -9.55 8.56
N GLN A 31 14.12 -8.51 7.80
CA GLN A 31 13.40 -7.23 7.87
C GLN A 31 11.95 -7.38 7.39
N TYR A 32 11.72 -8.18 6.35
CA TYR A 32 10.39 -8.53 5.86
C TYR A 32 9.57 -9.26 6.93
N GLY A 33 10.15 -10.31 7.54
CA GLY A 33 9.52 -11.06 8.61
C GLY A 33 9.21 -10.23 9.86
N HIS A 34 9.91 -9.11 10.06
CA HIS A 34 9.65 -8.16 11.13
C HIS A 34 8.69 -7.01 10.73
N GLY A 35 8.20 -6.97 9.49
CA GLY A 35 7.27 -5.94 9.03
C GLY A 35 7.89 -4.59 8.66
N LEU A 36 9.23 -4.48 8.59
CA LEU A 36 9.89 -3.19 8.36
C LEU A 36 9.62 -2.60 6.98
N HIS A 37 9.20 -3.41 6.01
CA HIS A 37 8.78 -2.95 4.69
C HIS A 37 7.55 -2.04 4.73
N TYR A 38 6.66 -2.21 5.72
CA TYR A 38 5.52 -1.33 5.94
C TYR A 38 5.97 0.07 6.36
N ASP A 39 6.82 0.16 7.40
CA ASP A 39 7.35 1.42 7.90
C ASP A 39 8.15 2.17 6.82
N MET A 40 8.97 1.44 6.05
CA MET A 40 9.72 2.01 4.93
C MET A 40 8.80 2.58 3.83
N ALA A 41 7.66 1.95 3.57
CA ALA A 41 6.70 2.43 2.57
C ALA A 41 5.98 3.68 3.07
N ILE A 42 5.59 3.70 4.35
CA ILE A 42 4.95 4.84 5.01
C ILE A 42 5.89 6.05 5.00
N ALA A 43 7.14 5.89 5.45
CA ALA A 43 8.11 6.99 5.48
C ALA A 43 8.31 7.63 4.09
N ARG A 44 8.38 6.82 3.03
CA ARG A 44 8.46 7.33 1.66
C ARG A 44 7.21 8.09 1.22
N ALA A 45 6.03 7.63 1.60
CA ALA A 45 4.80 8.36 1.33
C ALA A 45 4.77 9.70 2.08
N GLU A 46 5.23 9.74 3.33
CA GLU A 46 5.33 10.99 4.12
C GLU A 46 6.28 12.01 3.49
N ASP A 47 7.44 11.55 2.98
CA ASP A 47 8.43 12.35 2.26
C ASP A 47 7.84 13.00 1.00
N GLU A 48 6.90 12.31 0.33
CA GLU A 48 6.16 12.81 -0.84
C GLU A 48 4.93 13.66 -0.46
N GLY A 49 4.74 13.94 0.83
CA GLY A 49 3.68 14.83 1.31
C GLY A 49 2.35 14.14 1.62
N TYR A 50 2.28 12.81 1.52
CA TYR A 50 1.07 12.07 1.89
C TYR A 50 0.89 12.06 3.41
N ARG A 51 -0.37 11.98 3.84
CA ARG A 51 -0.77 12.03 5.25
C ARG A 51 -1.79 10.93 5.58
N ALA A 52 -2.10 10.81 6.88
CA ALA A 52 -3.03 9.85 7.45
C ALA A 52 -4.25 9.57 6.53
N PRO A 53 -4.63 8.30 6.33
CA PRO A 53 -4.47 7.19 7.30
C PRO A 53 -3.15 6.38 7.27
N MET A 54 -2.30 6.51 6.23
CA MET A 54 -0.99 5.85 6.11
C MET A 54 -0.99 4.32 6.34
N ILE A 55 -1.88 3.60 5.65
CA ILE A 55 -1.99 2.13 5.78
C ILE A 55 -1.23 1.46 4.64
N ALA A 56 -0.08 0.86 4.95
CA ALA A 56 0.74 0.14 3.97
C ALA A 56 0.35 -1.34 3.87
N PHE A 57 0.41 -1.88 2.66
CA PHE A 57 0.24 -3.31 2.39
C PHE A 57 1.03 -3.74 1.14
N ASP A 58 1.35 -5.03 1.07
CA ASP A 58 1.95 -5.66 -0.11
C ASP A 58 0.99 -6.66 -0.77
N HIS A 59 1.47 -7.39 -1.78
CA HIS A 59 0.66 -8.35 -2.55
C HIS A 59 0.19 -9.60 -1.78
N ASN A 60 0.84 -9.94 -0.66
CA ASN A 60 0.48 -11.08 0.19
C ASN A 60 -0.58 -10.71 1.23
N ASP A 61 -0.79 -9.41 1.49
CA ASP A 61 -1.82 -8.93 2.38
C ASP A 61 -3.22 -9.05 1.77
N ALA A 62 -4.23 -9.35 2.60
CA ALA A 62 -5.63 -9.46 2.18
C ALA A 62 -6.15 -8.18 1.47
N ALA A 63 -5.60 -7.02 1.82
CA ALA A 63 -5.92 -5.73 1.22
C ALA A 63 -5.63 -5.69 -0.29
N ALA A 64 -4.61 -6.41 -0.80
CA ALA A 64 -4.32 -6.45 -2.23
C ALA A 64 -5.43 -7.17 -3.02
N GLY A 65 -6.01 -8.23 -2.45
CA GLY A 65 -7.19 -8.90 -3.00
C GLY A 65 -8.43 -8.02 -2.93
N ALA A 66 -8.66 -7.39 -1.77
CA ALA A 66 -9.79 -6.48 -1.55
C ALA A 66 -9.77 -5.29 -2.51
N LEU A 67 -8.60 -4.73 -2.83
CA LEU A 67 -8.48 -3.61 -3.78
C LEU A 67 -9.01 -3.97 -5.18
N ARG A 68 -8.70 -5.18 -5.66
CA ARG A 68 -9.22 -5.68 -6.94
C ARG A 68 -10.74 -5.81 -6.91
N HIS A 69 -11.27 -6.38 -5.83
CA HIS A 69 -12.70 -6.56 -5.65
C HIS A 69 -13.44 -5.22 -5.58
N ALA A 70 -12.92 -4.26 -4.79
CA ALA A 70 -13.48 -2.91 -4.69
C ALA A 70 -13.50 -2.19 -6.05
N LEU A 71 -12.45 -2.35 -6.86
CA LEU A 71 -12.42 -1.77 -8.21
C LEU A 71 -13.50 -2.38 -9.12
N ALA A 72 -13.67 -3.71 -9.08
CA ALA A 72 -14.71 -4.40 -9.85
C ALA A 72 -16.11 -3.92 -9.42
N PHE A 73 -16.36 -3.81 -8.10
CA PHE A 73 -17.61 -3.29 -7.55
C PHE A 73 -17.90 -1.86 -8.02
N MET A 74 -16.92 -0.95 -7.90
CA MET A 74 -17.07 0.46 -8.34
C MET A 74 -17.31 0.62 -9.84
N ARG A 75 -16.90 -0.36 -10.65
CA ARG A 75 -17.13 -0.39 -12.10
C ARG A 75 -18.46 -1.05 -12.50
N GLY A 76 -19.20 -1.61 -11.54
CA GLY A 76 -20.41 -2.39 -11.81
C GLY A 76 -20.11 -3.75 -12.47
N GLU A 77 -18.90 -4.29 -12.28
CA GLU A 77 -18.50 -5.61 -12.77
C GLU A 77 -18.94 -6.74 -11.82
N THR A 78 -19.26 -6.39 -10.56
CA THR A 78 -19.82 -7.29 -9.53
C THR A 78 -20.70 -6.52 -8.56
N ASP A 79 -21.72 -7.20 -8.00
CA ASP A 79 -22.59 -6.70 -6.92
C ASP A 79 -22.31 -7.40 -5.57
N GLU A 80 -21.28 -8.25 -5.51
CA GLU A 80 -20.84 -8.89 -4.27
C GLU A 80 -20.23 -7.86 -3.31
N VAL A 81 -20.58 -7.93 -2.01
CA VAL A 81 -20.14 -7.01 -0.93
C VAL A 81 -19.47 -7.74 0.22
#